data_AF-X0LUF1-F1
#
_entry.id   AF-X0LUF1-F1
#
_cell.length_a   1.000
_cell.length_b   1.000
_cell.length_c   1.000
_cell.angle_alpha   90.00
_cell.angle_beta   90.00
_cell.angle_gamma   90.00
#
_symmetry.space_group_name_H-M   'P 1'
#
loop_
_entity.id
_entity.type
_entity.pdbx_description
1 polymer ?
#
loop_
_entity_poly.entity_id
_entity_poly.type
_entity_poly.pdbx_seq_one_letter_code
_entity_poly.pdbx_strand_id
1 'polypeptide(L)'
;MMSDPHCFSRSFLREYSLYFSFILHLVDLVFFTFVRLLTLAAIFSTRTGNFAHSGFKNAVRIICVISHRQITSCCSLASWPSCKALRFIGTLQLRRFLSMVVMPPQNSVNESEGRYLQDGFWQHGRFYGSWKPGKYLFPIDSEELNRLDIFHKVFLLARDNKPFLAPIKRPSPRIMDIGTGTGIWAINVAEECLSDAQIMAVDLNQIQPALIPPGFMPKQYDIEEPSWGPLLADCDLIHMRMLLGSIQTDLWPQVYHNVFEHLTPGIGFFEHIEVDWIPRCDDDERPANSAFVKWAELFLDGMDRFNRSVRVTPQEHRQMLEAAGFTDIRQEVIKAYVCPWSADRNEREIARWFNIGLSHSLEAMSLKPLIEKLGFEAEEVRELCERAKRETCVLRYHTYCNIHVWTARKPGPQQ
;
A
#
# COMPACT_ATOMS: atom_id res chain seq x y z
N MET A 1 -49.52 28.48 -26.96
CA MET A 1 -48.67 28.66 -25.77
C MET A 1 -48.22 27.28 -25.33
N MET A 2 -47.05 26.84 -25.82
CA MET A 2 -46.42 25.57 -25.45
C MET A 2 -45.32 25.87 -24.44
N SER A 3 -45.31 25.12 -23.33
CA SER A 3 -44.39 25.21 -22.20
C SER A 3 -43.15 24.32 -22.43
N ASP A 4 -41.97 24.91 -22.25
CA ASP A 4 -40.64 24.33 -22.48
C ASP A 4 -40.17 23.45 -21.28
N PRO A 5 -39.67 22.21 -21.48
CA PRO A 5 -39.29 21.28 -20.40
C PRO A 5 -37.93 21.55 -19.75
N HIS A 6 -37.13 22.50 -20.24
CA HIS A 6 -35.73 22.63 -19.80
C HIS A 6 -35.50 23.38 -18.47
N CYS A 7 -36.55 23.98 -17.89
CA CYS A 7 -36.40 24.74 -16.64
C CYS A 7 -36.54 23.90 -15.35
N PHE A 8 -36.99 22.63 -15.45
CA PHE A 8 -37.30 21.78 -14.28
C PHE A 8 -36.13 20.93 -13.74
N SER A 9 -35.00 20.80 -14.45
CA SER A 9 -33.96 19.83 -14.07
C SER A 9 -32.84 20.37 -13.17
N ARG A 10 -32.57 21.69 -13.15
CA ARG A 10 -31.45 22.26 -12.39
C ARG A 10 -31.77 22.56 -10.93
N SER A 11 -33.02 22.89 -10.60
CA SER A 11 -33.50 23.03 -9.21
C SER A 11 -33.60 21.67 -8.52
N PHE A 12 -34.13 20.67 -9.23
CA PHE A 12 -34.29 19.29 -8.74
C PHE A 12 -32.93 18.64 -8.43
N LEU A 13 -31.92 18.79 -9.28
CA LEU A 13 -30.58 18.21 -9.01
C LEU A 13 -29.85 18.87 -7.81
N ARG A 14 -30.11 20.15 -7.53
CA ARG A 14 -29.52 20.85 -6.37
C ARG A 14 -30.18 20.46 -5.04
N GLU A 15 -31.50 20.31 -5.02
CA GLU A 15 -32.22 19.85 -3.82
C GLU A 15 -31.88 18.40 -3.47
N TYR A 16 -31.68 17.51 -4.45
CA TYR A 16 -31.28 16.13 -4.21
C TYR A 16 -29.82 15.97 -3.77
N SER A 17 -28.90 16.82 -4.25
CA SER A 17 -27.52 16.84 -3.75
C SER A 17 -27.44 17.28 -2.28
N LEU A 18 -28.29 18.24 -1.88
CA LEU A 18 -28.40 18.67 -0.49
C LEU A 18 -29.04 17.60 0.38
N TYR A 19 -30.08 16.92 -0.10
CA TYR A 19 -30.69 15.77 0.57
C TYR A 19 -29.71 14.61 0.76
N PHE A 20 -28.89 14.30 -0.24
CA PHE A 20 -27.89 13.22 -0.18
C PHE A 20 -26.74 13.55 0.76
N SER A 21 -26.25 14.80 0.75
CA SER A 21 -25.26 15.29 1.71
C SER A 21 -25.81 15.33 3.14
N PHE A 22 -27.10 15.65 3.32
CA PHE A 22 -27.77 15.66 4.61
C PHE A 22 -27.96 14.25 5.15
N ILE A 23 -28.30 13.27 4.30
CA ILE A 23 -28.40 11.86 4.68
C ILE A 23 -27.02 11.29 5.05
N LEU A 24 -25.96 11.58 4.29
CA LEU A 24 -24.59 11.16 4.63
C LEU A 24 -24.13 11.77 5.95
N HIS A 25 -24.40 13.05 6.19
CA HIS A 25 -24.12 13.67 7.48
C HIS A 25 -24.96 13.09 8.63
N LEU A 26 -26.22 12.71 8.40
CA LEU A 26 -27.02 12.03 9.42
C LEU A 26 -26.46 10.64 9.73
N VAL A 27 -26.01 9.89 8.72
CA VAL A 27 -25.41 8.56 8.89
C VAL A 27 -24.09 8.68 9.65
N ASP A 28 -23.24 9.64 9.31
CA ASP A 28 -21.99 9.91 10.04
C ASP A 28 -22.27 10.38 11.47
N LEU A 29 -23.23 11.29 11.68
CA LEU A 29 -23.58 11.79 13.00
C LEU A 29 -24.14 10.67 13.89
N VAL A 30 -25.00 9.80 13.35
CA VAL A 30 -25.54 8.64 14.08
C VAL A 30 -24.43 7.63 14.36
N PHE A 31 -23.55 7.35 13.40
CA PHE A 31 -22.43 6.42 13.57
C PHE A 31 -21.43 6.93 14.62
N PHE A 32 -20.97 8.18 14.54
CA PHE A 32 -20.01 8.75 15.49
C PHE A 32 -20.60 8.99 16.89
N THR A 33 -21.88 9.39 16.98
CA THR A 33 -22.55 9.54 18.28
C THR A 33 -22.75 8.17 18.95
N PHE A 34 -23.04 7.12 18.16
CA PHE A 34 -23.20 5.77 18.68
C PHE A 34 -21.87 5.10 19.05
N VAL A 35 -20.80 5.32 18.28
CA VAL A 35 -19.44 4.91 18.64
C VAL A 35 -19.01 5.58 19.95
N ARG A 36 -19.27 6.88 20.12
CA ARG A 36 -18.99 7.57 21.41
C ARG A 36 -19.81 7.01 22.57
N LEU A 37 -21.08 6.69 22.37
CA LEU A 37 -21.92 6.05 23.39
C LEU A 37 -21.44 4.63 23.74
N LEU A 38 -20.96 3.86 22.76
CA LEU A 38 -20.36 2.55 22.96
C LEU A 38 -19.02 2.63 23.70
N THR A 39 -18.18 3.61 23.38
CA THR A 39 -16.93 3.86 24.11
C THR A 39 -17.22 4.28 25.55
N LEU A 40 -18.21 5.16 25.79
CA LEU A 40 -18.61 5.57 27.13
C LEU A 40 -19.24 4.41 27.92
N ALA A 41 -20.05 3.55 27.29
CA ALA A 41 -20.62 2.36 27.93
C ALA A 41 -19.55 1.31 28.28
N ALA A 42 -18.53 1.14 27.42
CA ALA A 42 -17.39 0.26 27.70
C ALA A 42 -16.50 0.80 28.85
N ILE A 43 -16.31 2.12 28.92
CA ILE A 43 -15.59 2.79 30.02
C ILE A 43 -16.38 2.72 31.34
N PHE A 44 -17.70 2.82 31.30
CA PHE A 44 -18.55 2.71 32.50
C PHE A 44 -18.68 1.26 33.01
N SER A 45 -18.65 0.29 32.09
CA SER A 45 -18.74 -1.15 32.41
C SER A 45 -17.43 -1.71 32.97
N THR A 46 -16.26 -1.25 32.48
CA THR A 46 -14.95 -1.60 33.07
C THR A 46 -14.78 -1.08 34.50
N ARG A 47 -15.52 -0.03 34.90
CA ARG A 47 -15.57 0.47 36.28
C ARG A 47 -16.55 -0.27 37.21
N THR A 48 -17.53 -1.01 36.67
CA THR A 48 -18.63 -1.59 37.48
C THR A 48 -18.70 -3.12 37.47
N GLY A 49 -17.87 -3.80 36.67
CA GLY A 49 -17.59 -5.24 36.81
C GLY A 49 -18.69 -6.21 36.37
N ASN A 50 -19.82 -5.74 35.85
CA ASN A 50 -20.93 -6.60 35.41
C ASN A 50 -21.09 -6.58 33.88
N PHE A 51 -20.87 -7.73 33.22
CA PHE A 51 -21.09 -7.89 31.78
C PHE A 51 -22.25 -8.87 31.50
N ALA A 52 -23.40 -8.35 31.06
CA ALA A 52 -24.48 -9.16 30.48
C ALA A 52 -24.15 -9.46 29.00
N HIS A 53 -23.30 -10.46 28.79
CA HIS A 53 -22.58 -10.73 27.55
C HIS A 53 -23.44 -11.09 26.33
N SER A 54 -24.69 -11.56 26.54
CA SER A 54 -25.58 -12.05 25.46
C SER A 54 -26.45 -10.95 24.85
N GLY A 55 -26.93 -9.99 25.64
CA GLY A 55 -27.76 -8.87 25.16
C GLY A 55 -26.98 -7.91 24.25
N PHE A 56 -25.73 -7.64 24.60
CA PHE A 56 -24.83 -6.76 23.84
C PHE A 56 -24.47 -7.36 22.46
N LYS A 57 -24.17 -8.66 22.39
CA LYS A 57 -23.85 -9.36 21.13
C LYS A 57 -25.05 -9.40 20.18
N ASN A 58 -26.26 -9.58 20.70
CA ASN A 58 -27.48 -9.59 19.88
C ASN A 58 -27.85 -8.17 19.39
N ALA A 59 -27.68 -7.14 20.20
CA ALA A 59 -27.92 -5.75 19.79
C ALA A 59 -26.96 -5.32 18.66
N VAL A 60 -25.65 -5.62 18.78
CA VAL A 60 -24.65 -5.31 17.75
C VAL A 60 -24.91 -6.06 16.45
N ARG A 61 -25.33 -7.33 16.51
CA ARG A 61 -25.71 -8.12 15.32
C ARG A 61 -26.95 -7.56 14.62
N ILE A 62 -28.02 -7.25 15.37
CA ILE A 62 -29.26 -6.72 14.80
C ILE A 62 -28.98 -5.37 14.10
N ILE A 63 -28.17 -4.50 14.72
CA ILE A 63 -27.83 -3.19 14.16
C ILE A 63 -26.94 -3.33 12.92
N CYS A 64 -25.94 -4.23 12.91
CA CYS A 64 -25.14 -4.48 11.69
C CYS A 64 -26.00 -4.98 10.52
N VAL A 65 -27.01 -5.82 10.80
CA VAL A 65 -27.94 -6.31 9.77
C VAL A 65 -28.86 -5.20 9.27
N ILE A 66 -29.32 -4.30 10.15
CA ILE A 66 -30.15 -3.15 9.77
C ILE A 66 -29.34 -2.14 8.95
N SER A 67 -28.12 -1.79 9.38
CA SER A 67 -27.21 -0.89 8.65
C SER A 67 -26.81 -1.46 7.30
N HIS A 68 -26.51 -2.76 7.22
CA HIS A 68 -26.22 -3.42 5.95
C HIS A 68 -27.43 -3.41 5.00
N ARG A 69 -28.65 -3.68 5.51
CA ARG A 69 -29.89 -3.61 4.72
C ARG A 69 -30.24 -2.19 4.26
N GLN A 70 -30.02 -1.17 5.09
CA GLN A 70 -30.26 0.23 4.71
C GLN A 70 -29.25 0.73 3.67
N ILE A 71 -27.97 0.36 3.80
CA ILE A 71 -26.92 0.69 2.83
C ILE A 71 -27.16 -0.03 1.49
N THR A 72 -27.57 -1.32 1.53
CA THR A 72 -27.90 -2.07 0.31
C THR A 72 -29.17 -1.56 -0.36
N SER A 73 -30.20 -1.17 0.39
CA SER A 73 -31.43 -0.56 -0.13
C SER A 73 -31.22 0.84 -0.73
N CYS A 74 -30.29 1.64 -0.19
CA CYS A 74 -29.94 2.94 -0.79
C CYS A 74 -29.11 2.76 -2.07
N CYS A 75 -28.24 1.75 -2.12
CA CYS A 75 -27.38 1.47 -3.28
C CYS A 75 -28.09 0.74 -4.42
N SER A 76 -29.22 0.04 -4.19
CA SER A 76 -29.99 -0.62 -5.27
C SER A 76 -30.75 0.37 -6.16
N LEU A 77 -30.87 1.63 -5.75
CA LEU A 77 -31.53 2.70 -6.49
C LEU A 77 -30.56 3.56 -7.32
N ALA A 78 -29.24 3.38 -7.19
CA ALA A 78 -28.24 4.19 -7.88
C ALA A 78 -27.18 3.32 -8.56
N SER A 79 -27.27 3.16 -9.88
CA SER A 79 -26.29 2.48 -10.73
C SER A 79 -25.07 3.36 -11.01
N TRP A 80 -24.29 3.70 -9.98
CA TRP A 80 -23.09 4.57 -10.12
C TRP A 80 -21.80 3.91 -9.60
N PRO A 81 -20.64 4.10 -10.27
CA PRO A 81 -19.36 3.47 -9.90
C PRO A 81 -18.87 3.79 -8.48
N SER A 82 -19.20 4.99 -7.96
CA SER A 82 -18.80 5.49 -6.64
C SER A 82 -19.35 4.64 -5.47
N CYS A 83 -20.48 3.96 -5.68
CA CYS A 83 -21.09 3.08 -4.66
C CYS A 83 -20.31 1.77 -4.46
N LYS A 84 -19.51 1.32 -5.43
CA LYS A 84 -18.68 0.11 -5.29
C LYS A 84 -17.48 0.35 -4.37
N ALA A 85 -16.86 1.53 -4.45
CA ALA A 85 -15.74 1.92 -3.58
C ALA A 85 -16.16 2.14 -2.12
N LEU A 86 -17.35 2.72 -1.88
CA LEU A 86 -17.91 2.87 -0.53
C LEU A 86 -18.32 1.52 0.09
N ARG A 87 -18.80 0.56 -0.73
CA ARG A 87 -19.01 -0.82 -0.29
C ARG A 87 -17.69 -1.49 0.11
N PHE A 88 -16.58 -1.26 -0.60
CA PHE A 88 -15.27 -1.82 -0.27
C PHE A 88 -14.75 -1.34 1.09
N ILE A 89 -14.71 -0.01 1.31
CA ILE A 89 -14.23 0.58 2.57
C ILE A 89 -15.13 0.19 3.74
N GLY A 90 -16.45 0.25 3.55
CA GLY A 90 -17.42 -0.12 4.57
C GLY A 90 -17.33 -1.60 4.97
N THR A 91 -17.12 -2.51 4.01
CA THR A 91 -17.07 -3.96 4.29
C THR A 91 -15.73 -4.38 4.88
N LEU A 92 -14.60 -3.76 4.48
CA LEU A 92 -13.29 -3.98 5.11
C LEU A 92 -13.27 -3.47 6.55
N GLN A 93 -13.77 -2.25 6.78
CA GLN A 93 -13.85 -1.65 8.12
C GLN A 93 -14.80 -2.45 9.04
N LEU A 94 -15.96 -2.91 8.54
CA LEU A 94 -16.88 -3.75 9.33
C LEU A 94 -16.28 -5.12 9.68
N ARG A 95 -15.58 -5.77 8.75
CA ARG A 95 -14.93 -7.08 9.02
C ARG A 95 -13.82 -6.95 10.05
N ARG A 96 -13.01 -5.87 9.98
CA ARG A 96 -11.95 -5.55 10.96
C ARG A 96 -12.54 -5.16 12.33
N PHE A 97 -13.70 -4.50 12.36
CA PHE A 97 -14.37 -4.12 13.61
C PHE A 97 -15.08 -5.32 14.28
N LEU A 98 -15.72 -6.20 13.48
CA LEU A 98 -16.33 -7.43 13.99
C LEU A 98 -15.32 -8.42 14.55
N SER A 99 -14.09 -8.46 14.02
CA SER A 99 -13.00 -9.25 14.61
C SER A 99 -12.46 -8.65 15.92
N MET A 100 -12.56 -7.33 16.14
CA MET A 100 -12.14 -6.69 17.38
C MET A 100 -13.16 -6.80 18.53
N VAL A 101 -14.46 -6.93 18.23
CA VAL A 101 -15.53 -6.92 19.24
C VAL A 101 -15.85 -8.33 19.79
N VAL A 102 -15.36 -9.39 19.16
CA VAL A 102 -15.52 -10.77 19.65
C VAL A 102 -14.28 -11.18 20.44
N MET A 103 -14.21 -10.77 21.72
CA MET A 103 -13.31 -11.41 22.68
C MET A 103 -13.93 -12.77 23.10
N PRO A 104 -13.24 -13.91 22.90
CA PRO A 104 -13.62 -15.16 23.53
C PRO A 104 -13.16 -15.15 25.01
N PRO A 105 -13.74 -15.99 25.88
CA PRO A 105 -13.30 -16.11 27.26
C PRO A 105 -11.83 -16.57 27.29
N GLN A 106 -11.06 -16.02 28.23
CA GLN A 106 -9.71 -16.52 28.53
C GLN A 106 -9.82 -17.98 29.00
N ASN A 107 -9.64 -18.92 28.06
CA ASN A 107 -9.14 -20.29 28.23
C ASN A 107 -9.49 -21.12 26.99
N SER A 108 -8.74 -20.92 25.91
CA SER A 108 -8.41 -21.92 24.87
C SER A 108 -7.80 -21.14 23.69
N VAL A 109 -6.50 -21.30 23.51
CA VAL A 109 -5.78 -20.79 22.33
C VAL A 109 -6.25 -21.64 21.15
N ASN A 110 -7.08 -21.09 20.26
CA ASN A 110 -7.38 -21.72 18.98
C ASN A 110 -6.24 -21.38 18.01
N GLU A 111 -5.58 -22.42 17.49
CA GLU A 111 -4.40 -22.39 16.59
C GLU A 111 -4.62 -21.71 15.21
N SER A 112 -5.72 -20.97 15.00
CA SER A 112 -6.04 -20.33 13.72
C SER A 112 -5.94 -18.80 13.71
N GLU A 113 -5.67 -18.15 14.85
CA GLU A 113 -5.50 -16.68 14.93
C GLU A 113 -4.03 -16.25 15.06
N GLY A 114 -3.09 -17.19 15.19
CA GLY A 114 -1.69 -16.95 15.60
C GLY A 114 -0.63 -16.77 14.50
N ARG A 115 -0.97 -16.36 13.26
CA ARG A 115 0.08 -16.12 12.23
C ARG A 115 0.61 -14.69 12.19
N TYR A 116 -0.04 -13.75 12.86
CA TYR A 116 0.30 -12.34 12.75
C TYR A 116 1.31 -11.97 13.83
N LEU A 117 2.55 -11.69 13.39
CA LEU A 117 3.61 -11.05 14.20
C LEU A 117 4.16 -11.88 15.37
N GLN A 118 4.20 -13.22 15.29
CA GLN A 118 4.80 -14.01 16.38
C GLN A 118 6.33 -13.97 16.40
N ASP A 119 6.97 -13.70 15.25
CA ASP A 119 8.42 -13.74 15.10
C ASP A 119 8.99 -12.34 14.81
N GLY A 120 9.22 -11.56 15.86
CA GLY A 120 9.80 -10.22 15.73
C GLY A 120 10.33 -9.64 17.04
N PHE A 121 10.84 -8.41 16.98
CA PHE A 121 11.38 -7.68 18.12
C PHE A 121 11.12 -6.18 18.03
N TRP A 122 11.06 -5.52 19.18
CA TRP A 122 10.91 -4.07 19.26
C TRP A 122 12.27 -3.38 19.26
N GLN A 123 12.41 -2.37 18.42
CA GLN A 123 13.61 -1.52 18.36
C GLN A 123 13.19 -0.10 17.99
N HIS A 124 13.77 0.92 18.66
CA HIS A 124 13.46 2.34 18.39
C HIS A 124 11.96 2.69 18.41
N GLY A 125 11.13 1.93 19.15
CA GLY A 125 9.68 2.13 19.23
C GLY A 125 8.86 1.53 18.08
N ARG A 126 9.48 0.74 17.20
CA ARG A 126 8.83 0.05 16.07
C ARG A 126 9.09 -1.46 16.12
N PHE A 127 8.25 -2.26 15.47
CA PHE A 127 8.36 -3.73 15.49
C PHE A 127 9.01 -4.24 14.20
N TYR A 128 10.01 -5.13 14.30
CA TYR A 128 10.77 -5.67 13.17
C TYR A 128 10.71 -7.20 13.15
N GLY A 129 10.83 -7.80 11.97
CA GLY A 129 10.89 -9.26 11.83
C GLY A 129 12.17 -9.87 12.39
N SER A 130 12.09 -11.07 12.96
CA SER A 130 13.23 -11.79 13.55
C SER A 130 13.85 -12.84 12.63
N TRP A 131 13.20 -13.19 11.52
CA TRP A 131 13.76 -14.14 10.55
C TRP A 131 14.88 -13.48 9.73
N LYS A 132 16.08 -14.09 9.75
CA LYS A 132 17.31 -13.51 9.19
C LYS A 132 17.57 -12.08 9.72
N PRO A 133 17.84 -11.95 11.04
CA PRO A 133 17.90 -10.66 11.71
C PRO A 133 18.94 -9.73 11.06
N GLY A 134 18.57 -8.46 10.91
CA GLY A 134 19.42 -7.42 10.32
C GLY A 134 19.37 -7.33 8.79
N LYS A 135 18.69 -8.25 8.08
CA LYS A 135 18.52 -8.15 6.63
C LYS A 135 17.51 -7.07 6.21
N TYR A 136 16.30 -7.11 6.76
CA TYR A 136 15.28 -6.10 6.49
C TYR A 136 15.34 -4.95 7.49
N LEU A 137 15.45 -3.73 6.97
CA LEU A 137 15.73 -2.52 7.76
C LEU A 137 14.46 -1.74 8.16
N PHE A 138 13.30 -2.09 7.62
CA PHE A 138 12.06 -1.38 7.88
C PHE A 138 11.16 -2.16 8.85
N PRO A 139 10.28 -1.46 9.59
CA PRO A 139 9.38 -2.14 10.50
C PRO A 139 8.34 -3.01 9.78
N ILE A 140 7.59 -3.78 10.56
CA ILE A 140 6.45 -4.61 10.12
C ILE A 140 5.26 -4.47 11.09
N ASP A 141 5.25 -3.42 11.92
CA ASP A 141 4.12 -3.09 12.78
C ASP A 141 2.87 -2.66 11.99
N SER A 142 1.73 -2.60 12.68
CA SER A 142 0.43 -2.28 12.07
C SER A 142 0.40 -0.92 11.37
N GLU A 143 1.18 0.06 11.83
CA GLU A 143 1.33 1.34 11.16
C GLU A 143 2.00 1.16 9.80
N GLU A 144 3.10 0.41 9.76
CA GLU A 144 3.83 0.14 8.53
C GLU A 144 3.01 -0.69 7.52
N LEU A 145 2.26 -1.68 7.99
CA LEU A 145 1.36 -2.45 7.12
C LEU A 145 0.30 -1.55 6.47
N ASN A 146 -0.28 -0.61 7.23
CA ASN A 146 -1.23 0.35 6.67
C ASN A 146 -0.54 1.29 5.67
N ARG A 147 0.71 1.69 5.91
CA ARG A 147 1.50 2.51 4.99
C ARG A 147 1.72 1.81 3.64
N LEU A 148 2.06 0.52 3.65
CA LEU A 148 2.22 -0.29 2.44
C LEU A 148 0.93 -0.32 1.60
N ASP A 149 -0.22 -0.48 2.26
CA ASP A 149 -1.53 -0.46 1.60
C ASP A 149 -1.90 0.93 1.03
N ILE A 150 -1.52 2.01 1.71
CA ILE A 150 -1.65 3.39 1.19
C ILE A 150 -0.82 3.56 -0.08
N PHE A 151 0.44 3.09 -0.08
CA PHE A 151 1.29 3.15 -1.27
C PHE A 151 0.75 2.32 -2.42
N HIS A 152 0.13 1.16 -2.16
CA HIS A 152 -0.56 0.43 -3.22
C HIS A 152 -1.61 1.30 -3.93
N LYS A 153 -2.37 2.12 -3.19
CA LYS A 153 -3.31 3.07 -3.80
C LYS A 153 -2.61 4.16 -4.61
N VAL A 154 -1.47 4.68 -4.15
CA VAL A 154 -0.65 5.64 -4.91
C VAL A 154 -0.27 5.05 -6.27
N PHE A 155 0.29 3.84 -6.27
CA PHE A 155 0.73 3.19 -7.52
C PHE A 155 -0.42 2.86 -8.46
N LEU A 156 -1.58 2.45 -7.93
CA LEU A 156 -2.77 2.29 -8.76
C LEU A 156 -3.17 3.61 -9.42
N LEU A 157 -3.28 4.70 -8.66
CA LEU A 157 -3.67 6.00 -9.22
C LEU A 157 -2.65 6.53 -10.25
N ALA A 158 -1.35 6.39 -9.95
CA ALA A 158 -0.27 6.78 -10.85
C ALA A 158 -0.30 6.00 -12.18
N ARG A 159 -0.91 4.80 -12.19
CA ARG A 159 -0.96 3.89 -13.35
C ARG A 159 -2.39 3.69 -13.87
N ASP A 160 -3.25 4.70 -13.77
CA ASP A 160 -4.64 4.67 -14.26
C ASP A 160 -5.47 3.48 -13.72
N ASN A 161 -5.25 3.13 -12.46
CA ASN A 161 -5.81 1.98 -11.74
C ASN A 161 -5.50 0.61 -12.38
N LYS A 162 -4.36 0.48 -13.07
CA LYS A 162 -3.85 -0.80 -13.58
C LYS A 162 -2.79 -1.36 -12.63
N PRO A 163 -2.99 -2.55 -12.03
CA PRO A 163 -1.99 -3.15 -11.15
C PRO A 163 -0.73 -3.62 -11.89
N PHE A 164 -0.84 -3.94 -13.18
CA PHE A 164 0.27 -4.26 -14.09
C PHE A 164 -0.02 -3.74 -15.51
N LEU A 165 1.02 -3.55 -16.31
CA LEU A 165 0.98 -3.14 -17.73
C LEU A 165 1.27 -4.29 -18.70
N ALA A 166 1.88 -5.37 -18.23
CA ALA A 166 2.19 -6.56 -19.01
C ALA A 166 0.94 -7.11 -19.73
N PRO A 167 1.02 -7.39 -21.04
CA PRO A 167 -0.11 -7.90 -21.82
C PRO A 167 -0.32 -9.40 -21.58
N ILE A 168 -0.77 -9.78 -20.40
CA ILE A 168 -1.05 -11.17 -20.02
C ILE A 168 -2.31 -11.66 -20.74
N LYS A 169 -2.18 -12.72 -21.55
CA LYS A 169 -3.29 -13.30 -22.35
C LYS A 169 -3.50 -14.80 -22.14
N ARG A 170 -2.59 -15.47 -21.43
CA ARG A 170 -2.62 -16.92 -21.22
C ARG A 170 -3.68 -17.27 -20.16
N PRO A 171 -4.49 -18.33 -20.36
CA PRO A 171 -5.34 -18.84 -19.28
C PRO A 171 -4.47 -19.34 -18.12
N SER A 172 -4.95 -19.13 -16.90
CA SER A 172 -4.29 -19.50 -15.65
C SER A 172 -2.83 -19.03 -15.57
N PRO A 173 -2.59 -17.72 -15.67
CA PRO A 173 -1.23 -17.19 -15.74
C PRO A 173 -0.46 -17.44 -14.44
N ARG A 174 0.85 -17.63 -14.57
CA ARG A 174 1.79 -17.85 -13.47
C ARG A 174 2.47 -16.54 -13.15
N ILE A 175 2.29 -16.06 -11.92
CA ILE A 175 2.77 -14.75 -11.49
C ILE A 175 3.59 -14.92 -10.22
N MET A 176 4.69 -14.18 -10.13
CA MET A 176 5.46 -14.07 -8.90
C MET A 176 5.53 -12.61 -8.47
N ASP A 177 5.10 -12.32 -7.25
CA ASP A 177 5.19 -11.00 -6.62
C ASP A 177 6.33 -11.04 -5.59
N ILE A 178 7.43 -10.36 -5.90
CA ILE A 178 8.66 -10.41 -5.10
C ILE A 178 8.68 -9.23 -4.13
N GLY A 179 8.84 -9.54 -2.83
CA GLY A 179 8.70 -8.57 -1.74
C GLY A 179 7.26 -8.09 -1.61
N THR A 180 6.34 -9.06 -1.52
CA THR A 180 4.88 -8.83 -1.57
C THR A 180 4.35 -7.97 -0.41
N GLY A 181 5.10 -7.83 0.69
CA GLY A 181 4.68 -7.13 1.89
C GLY A 181 3.37 -7.69 2.43
N THR A 182 2.35 -6.84 2.58
CA THR A 182 1.00 -7.25 3.02
C THR A 182 0.31 -8.22 2.06
N GLY A 183 0.82 -8.39 0.84
CA GLY A 183 0.18 -9.17 -0.22
C GLY A 183 -0.89 -8.41 -0.99
N ILE A 184 -1.12 -7.13 -0.67
CA ILE A 184 -2.26 -6.36 -1.19
C ILE A 184 -2.29 -6.28 -2.73
N TRP A 185 -1.13 -6.18 -3.38
CA TRP A 185 -1.06 -6.17 -4.85
C TRP A 185 -1.47 -7.51 -5.43
N ALA A 186 -0.90 -8.61 -4.94
CA ALA A 186 -1.21 -9.94 -5.42
C ALA A 186 -2.69 -10.31 -5.14
N ILE A 187 -3.25 -9.89 -4.01
CA ILE A 187 -4.68 -10.03 -3.71
C ILE A 187 -5.52 -9.23 -4.72
N ASN A 188 -5.17 -7.96 -4.99
CA ASN A 188 -5.88 -7.15 -5.98
C ASN A 188 -5.85 -7.77 -7.38
N VAL A 189 -4.71 -8.30 -7.81
CA VAL A 189 -4.59 -8.99 -9.09
C VAL A 189 -5.46 -10.25 -9.14
N ALA A 190 -5.40 -11.10 -8.11
CA ALA A 190 -6.17 -12.34 -8.05
C ALA A 190 -7.69 -12.09 -8.02
N GLU A 191 -8.17 -11.08 -7.28
CA GLU A 191 -9.61 -10.86 -7.12
C GLU A 191 -10.25 -10.03 -8.25
N GLU A 192 -9.54 -9.04 -8.78
CA GLU A 192 -10.13 -8.04 -9.68
C GLU A 192 -9.70 -8.17 -11.15
N CYS A 193 -8.57 -8.83 -11.41
CA CYS A 193 -7.97 -8.85 -12.75
C CYS A 193 -7.89 -10.25 -13.35
N LEU A 194 -7.35 -11.22 -12.59
CA LEU A 194 -6.99 -12.56 -13.09
C LEU A 194 -7.38 -13.62 -12.06
N SER A 195 -8.68 -13.95 -12.01
CA SER A 195 -9.26 -14.88 -11.01
C SER A 195 -8.77 -16.32 -11.08
N ASP A 196 -8.13 -16.70 -12.19
CA ASP A 196 -7.56 -18.03 -12.41
C ASP A 196 -6.02 -18.04 -12.33
N ALA A 197 -5.38 -16.91 -11.96
CA ALA A 197 -3.94 -16.81 -11.82
C ALA A 197 -3.39 -17.64 -10.65
N GLN A 198 -2.21 -18.20 -10.84
CA GLN A 198 -1.37 -18.73 -9.76
C GLN A 198 -0.36 -17.66 -9.37
N ILE A 199 -0.52 -17.08 -8.19
CA ILE A 199 0.33 -15.97 -7.72
C ILE A 199 1.16 -16.41 -6.53
N MET A 200 2.47 -16.59 -6.72
CA MET A 200 3.40 -16.80 -5.63
C MET A 200 3.82 -15.46 -5.04
N ALA A 201 3.39 -15.18 -3.81
CA ALA A 201 3.66 -13.94 -3.09
C ALA A 201 4.86 -14.17 -2.15
N VAL A 202 6.04 -13.71 -2.59
CA VAL A 202 7.32 -13.98 -1.95
C VAL A 202 7.71 -12.82 -1.04
N ASP A 203 8.09 -13.09 0.20
CA ASP A 203 8.61 -12.06 1.11
C ASP A 203 9.57 -12.64 2.15
N LEU A 204 10.42 -11.78 2.72
CA LEU A 204 11.27 -12.14 3.86
C LEU A 204 10.41 -12.38 5.12
N ASN A 205 9.35 -11.58 5.29
CA ASN A 205 8.46 -11.62 6.44
C ASN A 205 7.07 -12.17 6.05
N GLN A 206 6.54 -13.12 6.83
CA GLN A 206 5.17 -13.61 6.64
C GLN A 206 4.16 -12.69 7.32
N ILE A 207 3.77 -11.62 6.63
CA ILE A 207 2.84 -10.59 7.13
C ILE A 207 1.54 -10.50 6.31
N GLN A 208 1.28 -11.50 5.47
CA GLN A 208 0.09 -11.58 4.63
C GLN A 208 -1.14 -12.03 5.44
N PRO A 209 -2.37 -11.67 5.03
CA PRO A 209 -3.59 -12.07 5.72
C PRO A 209 -3.78 -13.60 5.73
N ALA A 210 -4.46 -14.12 6.74
CA ALA A 210 -4.80 -15.53 6.90
C ALA A 210 -5.87 -15.98 5.91
N LEU A 211 -6.78 -15.08 5.53
CA LEU A 211 -7.74 -15.31 4.46
C LEU A 211 -7.15 -14.76 3.16
N ILE A 212 -6.79 -15.68 2.27
CA ILE A 212 -6.19 -15.39 0.97
C ILE A 212 -7.12 -15.86 -0.17
N PRO A 213 -7.12 -15.18 -1.32
CA PRO A 213 -7.92 -15.60 -2.46
C PRO A 213 -7.39 -16.90 -3.08
N PRO A 214 -8.20 -17.63 -3.86
CA PRO A 214 -7.74 -18.79 -4.63
C PRO A 214 -6.53 -18.45 -5.51
N GLY A 215 -5.57 -19.37 -5.62
CA GLY A 215 -4.38 -19.19 -6.45
C GLY A 215 -3.26 -18.35 -5.81
N PHE A 216 -3.53 -17.64 -4.70
CA PHE A 216 -2.50 -16.93 -3.93
C PHE A 216 -1.70 -17.92 -3.06
N MET A 217 -0.37 -17.87 -3.16
CA MET A 217 0.57 -18.77 -2.47
C MET A 217 1.62 -17.94 -1.73
N PRO A 218 1.45 -17.66 -0.42
CA PRO A 218 2.46 -16.95 0.35
C PRO A 218 3.70 -17.83 0.49
N LYS A 219 4.88 -17.23 0.33
CA LYS A 219 6.16 -17.93 0.38
C LYS A 219 7.17 -17.08 1.14
N GLN A 220 7.54 -17.51 2.35
CA GLN A 220 8.69 -16.93 3.04
C GLN A 220 9.97 -17.38 2.36
N TYR A 221 10.74 -16.42 1.85
CA TYR A 221 11.98 -16.68 1.16
C TYR A 221 12.86 -15.44 1.13
N ASP A 222 14.17 -15.67 1.17
CA ASP A 222 15.15 -14.60 1.03
C ASP A 222 15.59 -14.51 -0.43
N ILE A 223 15.22 -13.42 -1.08
CA ILE A 223 15.47 -13.23 -2.52
C ILE A 223 16.95 -12.95 -2.82
N GLU A 224 17.77 -12.70 -1.80
CA GLU A 224 19.23 -12.58 -1.91
C GLU A 224 19.93 -13.96 -2.01
N GLU A 225 19.19 -15.06 -1.87
CA GLU A 225 19.75 -16.40 -2.11
C GLU A 225 20.24 -16.54 -3.56
N PRO A 226 21.38 -17.22 -3.79
CA PRO A 226 22.03 -17.27 -5.10
C PRO A 226 21.17 -17.97 -6.17
N SER A 227 20.28 -18.88 -5.77
CA SER A 227 19.38 -19.60 -6.67
C SER A 227 17.98 -19.66 -6.10
N TRP A 228 16.99 -19.36 -6.93
CA TRP A 228 15.57 -19.33 -6.57
C TRP A 228 14.83 -20.66 -6.87
N GLY A 229 15.53 -21.80 -6.89
CA GLY A 229 14.95 -23.11 -7.23
C GLY A 229 13.63 -23.49 -6.52
N PRO A 230 13.39 -23.11 -5.25
CA PRO A 230 12.10 -23.34 -4.58
C PRO A 230 10.94 -22.41 -5.00
N LEU A 231 11.20 -21.41 -5.84
CA LEU A 231 10.23 -20.41 -6.31
C LEU A 231 9.58 -20.85 -7.63
N LEU A 232 8.55 -20.09 -8.04
CA LEU A 232 7.78 -20.38 -9.24
C LEU A 232 8.62 -20.14 -10.50
N ALA A 233 8.79 -21.16 -11.33
CA ALA A 233 9.36 -21.05 -12.67
C ALA A 233 8.26 -20.84 -13.74
N ASP A 234 8.68 -20.48 -14.96
CA ASP A 234 7.80 -20.22 -16.11
C ASP A 234 6.69 -19.20 -15.81
N CYS A 235 7.11 -18.07 -15.23
CA CYS A 235 6.24 -16.95 -14.92
C CYS A 235 5.90 -16.14 -16.18
N ASP A 236 4.62 -15.81 -16.35
CA ASP A 236 4.14 -14.83 -17.34
C ASP A 236 4.43 -13.39 -16.89
N LEU A 237 4.41 -13.16 -15.57
CA LEU A 237 4.74 -11.89 -14.96
C LEU A 237 5.54 -12.12 -13.67
N ILE A 238 6.65 -11.40 -13.54
CA ILE A 238 7.28 -11.15 -12.25
C ILE A 238 7.09 -9.67 -11.93
N HIS A 239 6.52 -9.37 -10.78
CA HIS A 239 6.31 -8.02 -10.28
C HIS A 239 7.20 -7.76 -9.07
N MET A 240 7.80 -6.57 -9.03
CA MET A 240 8.62 -6.07 -7.94
C MET A 240 8.31 -4.60 -7.70
N ARG A 241 8.15 -4.21 -6.44
CA ARG A 241 7.83 -2.83 -6.11
C ARG A 241 8.42 -2.42 -4.77
N MET A 242 9.11 -1.28 -4.74
CA MET A 242 9.70 -0.69 -3.53
C MET A 242 10.70 -1.62 -2.82
N LEU A 243 11.56 -2.31 -3.58
CA LEU A 243 12.60 -3.19 -3.05
C LEU A 243 13.99 -2.56 -2.99
N LEU A 244 14.18 -1.37 -3.56
CA LEU A 244 15.35 -0.56 -3.23
C LEU A 244 15.41 -0.34 -1.70
N GLY A 245 16.61 -0.50 -1.13
CA GLY A 245 16.81 -0.54 0.33
C GLY A 245 16.56 -1.89 1.00
N SER A 246 15.92 -2.85 0.32
CA SER A 246 15.65 -4.18 0.84
C SER A 246 16.65 -5.25 0.38
N ILE A 247 17.45 -4.95 -0.64
CA ILE A 247 18.47 -5.84 -1.23
C ILE A 247 19.85 -5.19 -1.11
N GLN A 248 20.90 -5.97 -0.84
CA GLN A 248 22.27 -5.47 -0.86
C GLN A 248 22.63 -4.92 -2.24
N THR A 249 23.28 -3.75 -2.28
CA THR A 249 23.52 -2.99 -3.52
C THR A 249 24.22 -3.83 -4.60
N ASP A 250 25.17 -4.67 -4.21
CA ASP A 250 25.97 -5.53 -5.08
C ASP A 250 25.23 -6.79 -5.58
N LEU A 251 24.06 -7.12 -5.00
CA LEU A 251 23.28 -8.31 -5.37
C LEU A 251 22.21 -8.04 -6.45
N TRP A 252 21.96 -6.78 -6.81
CA TRP A 252 20.96 -6.43 -7.84
C TRP A 252 21.17 -7.14 -9.20
N PRO A 253 22.40 -7.26 -9.74
CA PRO A 253 22.62 -8.02 -10.97
C PRO A 253 22.18 -9.48 -10.86
N GLN A 254 22.47 -10.15 -9.73
CA GLN A 254 22.05 -11.53 -9.49
C GLN A 254 20.53 -11.65 -9.34
N VAL A 255 19.89 -10.69 -8.66
CA VAL A 255 18.42 -10.65 -8.53
C VAL A 255 17.77 -10.54 -9.90
N TYR A 256 18.22 -9.61 -10.76
CA TYR A 256 17.66 -9.49 -12.12
C TYR A 256 17.96 -10.71 -13.00
N HIS A 257 19.12 -11.35 -12.84
CA HIS A 257 19.39 -12.62 -13.49
C HIS A 257 18.40 -13.71 -13.05
N ASN A 258 18.15 -13.84 -11.74
CA ASN A 258 17.18 -14.81 -11.24
C ASN A 258 15.75 -14.51 -11.72
N VAL A 259 15.33 -13.24 -11.74
CA VAL A 259 14.05 -12.84 -12.37
C VAL A 259 14.01 -13.30 -13.82
N PHE A 260 15.06 -13.02 -14.60
CA PHE A 260 15.13 -13.41 -16.00
C PHE A 260 14.98 -14.93 -16.17
N GLU A 261 15.69 -15.74 -15.39
CA GLU A 261 15.63 -17.19 -15.46
C GLU A 261 14.22 -17.74 -15.20
N HIS A 262 13.47 -17.14 -14.27
CA HIS A 262 12.14 -17.61 -13.86
C HIS A 262 11.01 -17.16 -14.78
N LEU A 263 11.26 -16.27 -15.74
CA LEU A 263 10.28 -15.86 -16.74
C LEU A 263 10.14 -16.88 -17.87
N THR A 264 8.93 -17.05 -18.38
CA THR A 264 8.67 -17.84 -19.59
C THR A 264 9.31 -17.17 -20.81
N PRO A 265 10.19 -17.86 -21.56
CA PRO A 265 10.78 -17.30 -22.78
C PRO A 265 9.75 -16.82 -23.78
N GLY A 266 9.95 -15.64 -24.35
CA GLY A 266 9.12 -15.06 -25.42
C GLY A 266 7.82 -14.41 -24.96
N ILE A 267 7.27 -14.75 -23.80
CA ILE A 267 6.01 -14.14 -23.31
C ILE A 267 6.12 -13.51 -21.92
N GLY A 268 7.13 -13.88 -21.13
CA GLY A 268 7.30 -13.41 -19.77
C GLY A 268 7.71 -11.94 -19.68
N PHE A 269 7.04 -11.19 -18.81
CA PHE A 269 7.34 -9.80 -18.52
C PHE A 269 7.83 -9.61 -17.08
N PHE A 270 8.76 -8.66 -16.92
CA PHE A 270 9.16 -8.14 -15.63
C PHE A 270 8.65 -6.70 -15.47
N GLU A 271 8.09 -6.39 -14.30
CA GLU A 271 7.78 -5.03 -13.89
C GLU A 271 8.49 -4.68 -12.58
N HIS A 272 9.24 -3.58 -12.59
CA HIS A 272 9.90 -3.04 -11.41
C HIS A 272 9.45 -1.59 -11.19
N ILE A 273 9.02 -1.27 -9.98
CA ILE A 273 8.46 0.04 -9.65
C ILE A 273 9.14 0.61 -8.41
N GLU A 274 9.68 1.81 -8.53
CA GLU A 274 10.41 2.47 -7.43
C GLU A 274 10.02 3.93 -7.29
N VAL A 275 10.02 4.43 -6.06
CA VAL A 275 9.95 5.87 -5.77
C VAL A 275 11.37 6.39 -5.65
N ASP A 276 11.73 7.34 -6.49
CA ASP A 276 12.92 8.15 -6.32
C ASP A 276 12.63 9.27 -5.31
N TRP A 277 13.16 9.07 -4.11
CA TRP A 277 12.96 9.94 -2.95
C TRP A 277 13.68 11.29 -3.03
N ILE A 278 14.46 11.56 -4.07
CA ILE A 278 15.11 12.86 -4.26
C ILE A 278 14.04 13.92 -4.57
N PRO A 279 13.82 14.92 -3.69
CA PRO A 279 12.82 15.94 -3.92
C PRO A 279 13.21 16.86 -5.08
N ARG A 280 12.25 17.16 -5.94
CA ARG A 280 12.41 18.02 -7.12
C ARG A 280 11.38 19.12 -7.12
N CYS A 281 11.69 20.24 -7.78
CA CYS A 281 10.79 21.36 -8.02
C CYS A 281 11.12 21.87 -9.42
N ASP A 282 10.10 22.09 -10.26
CA ASP A 282 10.31 22.66 -11.61
C ASP A 282 10.42 24.19 -11.59
N ASP A 283 10.12 24.82 -10.45
CA ASP A 283 10.11 26.26 -10.24
C ASP A 283 10.96 26.70 -9.03
N ASP A 284 11.04 28.01 -8.82
CA ASP A 284 11.81 28.64 -7.75
C ASP A 284 11.06 28.65 -6.40
N GLU A 285 9.94 27.92 -6.25
CA GLU A 285 9.15 27.93 -5.01
C GLU A 285 9.71 27.00 -3.92
N ARG A 286 10.88 26.38 -4.15
CA ARG A 286 11.54 25.52 -3.15
C ARG A 286 12.00 26.32 -1.92
N PRO A 287 11.74 25.84 -0.69
CA PRO A 287 12.27 26.49 0.50
C PRO A 287 13.81 26.43 0.55
N ALA A 288 14.45 27.56 0.88
CA ALA A 288 15.91 27.67 0.97
C ALA A 288 16.54 26.68 1.96
N ASN A 289 15.85 26.40 3.07
CA ASN A 289 16.25 25.43 4.10
C ASN A 289 15.22 24.30 4.19
N SER A 290 15.11 23.51 3.13
CA SER A 290 14.14 22.42 3.02
C SER A 290 14.46 21.29 4.00
N ALA A 291 13.55 21.05 4.95
CA ALA A 291 13.63 19.89 5.84
C ALA A 291 13.41 18.58 5.08
N PHE A 292 12.59 18.59 4.03
CA PHE A 292 12.34 17.40 3.23
C PHE A 292 13.54 17.00 2.37
N VAL A 293 14.25 17.97 1.76
CA VAL A 293 15.53 17.72 1.09
C VAL A 293 16.55 17.18 2.08
N LYS A 294 16.67 17.81 3.26
CA LYS A 294 17.61 17.35 4.30
C LYS A 294 17.31 15.92 4.75
N TRP A 295 16.03 15.60 4.94
CA TRP A 295 15.58 14.24 5.23
C TRP A 295 16.00 13.25 4.14
N ALA A 296 15.73 13.56 2.87
CA ALA A 296 16.06 12.68 1.76
C ALA A 296 17.57 12.43 1.66
N GLU A 297 18.40 13.47 1.81
CA GLU A 297 19.86 13.36 1.82
C GLU A 297 20.36 12.40 2.91
N LEU A 298 19.88 12.57 4.15
CA LEU A 298 20.28 11.75 5.28
C LEU A 298 19.76 10.31 5.15
N PHE A 299 18.54 10.14 4.67
CA PHE A 299 17.98 8.82 4.44
C PHE A 299 18.79 8.06 3.38
N LEU A 300 19.09 8.69 2.24
CA LEU A 300 19.91 8.10 1.18
C LEU A 300 21.32 7.75 1.69
N ASP A 301 22.00 8.65 2.40
CA ASP A 301 23.34 8.39 2.97
C ASP A 301 23.34 7.26 4.00
N GLY A 302 22.35 7.22 4.89
CA GLY A 302 22.23 6.15 5.88
C GLY A 302 22.00 4.77 5.25
N MET A 303 21.20 4.71 4.19
CA MET A 303 20.95 3.47 3.44
C MET A 303 22.18 3.01 2.63
N ASP A 304 22.94 3.94 2.05
CA ASP A 304 24.20 3.62 1.38
C ASP A 304 25.22 3.00 2.37
N ARG A 305 25.28 3.48 3.61
CA ARG A 305 26.14 2.92 4.69
C ARG A 305 25.69 1.55 5.21
N PHE A 306 24.46 1.14 4.88
CA PHE A 306 23.98 -0.23 5.07
C PHE A 306 24.30 -1.15 3.88
N ASN A 307 24.94 -0.62 2.84
CA ASN A 307 25.08 -1.28 1.53
C ASN A 307 23.73 -1.75 0.98
N ARG A 308 22.66 -0.99 1.23
CA ARG A 308 21.32 -1.23 0.72
C ARG A 308 20.79 0.07 0.15
N SER A 309 21.34 0.50 -0.99
CA SER A 309 21.01 1.82 -1.52
C SER A 309 19.53 1.93 -1.89
N VAL A 310 18.97 3.11 -1.64
CA VAL A 310 17.61 3.51 -2.05
C VAL A 310 17.64 4.52 -3.21
N ARG A 311 18.82 4.70 -3.82
CA ARG A 311 18.99 5.59 -4.96
C ARG A 311 18.46 4.94 -6.23
N VAL A 312 17.65 5.69 -6.96
CA VAL A 312 17.20 5.30 -8.29
C VAL A 312 18.18 5.84 -9.32
N THR A 313 18.85 4.93 -10.03
CA THR A 313 19.79 5.24 -11.12
C THR A 313 19.26 4.65 -12.43
N PRO A 314 18.46 5.42 -13.22
CA PRO A 314 17.81 4.93 -14.43
C PRO A 314 18.73 4.23 -15.42
N GLN A 315 19.92 4.78 -15.68
CA GLN A 315 20.86 4.18 -16.63
C GLN A 315 21.40 2.84 -16.13
N GLU A 316 21.78 2.74 -14.85
CA GLU A 316 22.31 1.51 -14.26
C GLU A 316 21.24 0.42 -14.21
N HIS A 317 20.00 0.77 -13.85
CA HIS A 317 18.86 -0.16 -13.89
C HIS A 317 18.67 -0.74 -15.29
N ARG A 318 18.71 0.12 -16.32
CA ARG A 318 18.61 -0.31 -17.71
C ARG A 318 19.76 -1.23 -18.09
N GLN A 319 20.99 -0.87 -17.75
CA GLN A 319 22.20 -1.67 -18.04
C GLN A 319 22.14 -3.05 -17.37
N MET A 320 21.72 -3.14 -16.11
CA MET A 320 21.60 -4.42 -15.42
C MET A 320 20.50 -5.30 -16.03
N LEU A 321 19.38 -4.72 -16.47
CA LEU A 321 18.33 -5.45 -17.20
C LEU A 321 18.86 -5.97 -18.56
N GLU A 322 19.54 -5.12 -19.33
CA GLU A 322 20.15 -5.51 -20.61
C GLU A 322 21.19 -6.63 -20.41
N ALA A 323 22.05 -6.51 -19.38
CA ALA A 323 23.06 -7.50 -19.04
C ALA A 323 22.46 -8.85 -18.60
N ALA A 324 21.29 -8.85 -17.94
CA ALA A 324 20.57 -10.07 -17.61
C ALA A 324 19.92 -10.74 -18.84
N GLY A 325 19.84 -10.06 -19.99
CA GLY A 325 19.30 -10.58 -21.24
C GLY A 325 17.90 -10.09 -21.60
N PHE A 326 17.35 -9.13 -20.84
CA PHE A 326 16.04 -8.57 -21.15
C PHE A 326 16.03 -7.77 -22.45
N THR A 327 14.88 -7.77 -23.11
CA THR A 327 14.59 -7.01 -24.32
C THR A 327 13.35 -6.14 -24.11
N ASP A 328 13.03 -5.27 -25.08
CA ASP A 328 11.85 -4.38 -25.04
C ASP A 328 11.78 -3.51 -23.76
N ILE A 329 12.93 -3.12 -23.20
CA ILE A 329 13.02 -2.39 -21.93
C ILE A 329 12.47 -0.97 -22.10
N ARG A 330 11.38 -0.69 -21.40
CA ARG A 330 10.73 0.61 -21.31
C ARG A 330 10.86 1.17 -19.91
N GLN A 331 11.01 2.48 -19.83
CA GLN A 331 10.95 3.22 -18.58
C GLN A 331 9.90 4.33 -18.71
N GLU A 332 9.00 4.38 -17.74
CA GLU A 332 8.06 5.47 -17.54
C GLU A 332 8.42 6.20 -16.25
N VAL A 333 8.30 7.53 -16.27
CA VAL A 333 8.57 8.38 -15.10
C VAL A 333 7.33 9.22 -14.84
N ILE A 334 6.75 9.05 -13.66
CA ILE A 334 5.52 9.72 -13.23
C ILE A 334 5.86 10.67 -12.09
N LYS A 335 5.45 11.94 -12.18
CA LYS A 335 5.62 12.90 -11.09
C LYS A 335 4.59 12.63 -9.99
N ALA A 336 5.07 12.36 -8.79
CA ALA A 336 4.25 12.24 -7.58
C ALA A 336 4.45 13.50 -6.73
N TYR A 337 3.58 14.50 -6.92
CA TYR A 337 3.61 15.72 -6.12
C TYR A 337 3.39 15.41 -4.65
N VAL A 338 4.18 16.02 -3.77
CA VAL A 338 4.04 15.82 -2.32
C VAL A 338 2.85 16.60 -1.75
N CYS A 339 2.31 17.55 -2.51
CA CYS A 339 1.19 18.40 -2.12
C CYS A 339 0.17 18.50 -3.27
N PRO A 340 -1.15 18.51 -2.99
CA PRO A 340 -2.20 18.52 -4.01
C PRO A 340 -2.46 19.91 -4.61
N TRP A 341 -1.42 20.54 -5.16
CA TRP A 341 -1.45 21.91 -5.71
C TRP A 341 -1.95 21.97 -7.16
N SER A 342 -1.74 20.91 -7.95
CA SER A 342 -2.10 20.91 -9.37
C SER A 342 -3.60 21.11 -9.61
N ALA A 343 -3.92 21.81 -10.70
CA ALA A 343 -5.28 21.96 -11.18
C ALA A 343 -5.84 20.65 -11.78
N ASP A 344 -4.97 19.76 -12.27
CA ASP A 344 -5.37 18.46 -12.80
C ASP A 344 -5.95 17.57 -11.70
N ARG A 345 -7.09 16.94 -12.00
CA ARG A 345 -7.82 16.14 -11.00
C ARG A 345 -7.06 14.88 -10.62
N ASN A 346 -6.40 14.22 -11.57
CA ASN A 346 -5.69 12.98 -11.33
C ASN A 346 -4.40 13.23 -10.56
N GLU A 347 -3.60 14.21 -10.98
CA GLU A 347 -2.39 14.64 -10.29
C GLU A 347 -2.68 15.04 -8.84
N ARG A 348 -3.78 15.78 -8.62
CA ARG A 348 -4.20 16.18 -7.27
C ARG A 348 -4.60 14.98 -6.40
N GLU A 349 -5.23 13.97 -6.96
CA GLU A 349 -5.62 12.77 -6.21
C GLU A 349 -4.39 11.91 -5.89
N ILE A 350 -3.48 11.70 -6.84
CA ILE A 350 -2.18 11.05 -6.60
C ILE A 350 -1.44 11.76 -5.47
N ALA A 351 -1.37 13.09 -5.53
CA ALA A 351 -0.66 13.89 -4.53
C ALA A 351 -1.25 13.77 -3.12
N ARG A 352 -2.58 13.66 -2.97
CA ARG A 352 -3.22 13.43 -1.66
C ARG A 352 -2.78 12.10 -1.06
N TRP A 353 -2.88 11.02 -1.84
CA TRP A 353 -2.49 9.69 -1.37
C TRP A 353 -0.99 9.58 -1.13
N PHE A 354 -0.18 10.19 -2.00
CA PHE A 354 1.26 10.23 -1.84
C PHE A 354 1.69 11.03 -0.60
N ASN A 355 1.05 12.17 -0.32
CA ASN A 355 1.31 12.96 0.89
C ASN A 355 1.01 12.16 2.17
N ILE A 356 -0.12 11.44 2.21
CA ILE A 356 -0.47 10.57 3.35
C ILE A 356 0.58 9.47 3.48
N GLY A 357 0.88 8.75 2.40
CA GLY A 357 1.88 7.67 2.39
C GLY A 357 3.26 8.17 2.85
N LEU A 358 3.74 9.28 2.28
CA LEU A 358 5.00 9.91 2.64
C LEU A 358 5.03 10.28 4.12
N SER A 359 3.96 10.88 4.66
CA SER A 359 3.88 11.27 6.07
C SER A 359 4.06 10.09 7.03
N HIS A 360 3.56 8.91 6.67
CA HIS A 360 3.77 7.66 7.43
C HIS A 360 5.14 7.00 7.13
N SER A 361 5.73 7.26 5.96
CA SER A 361 7.05 6.77 5.55
C SER A 361 8.19 7.43 6.31
N LEU A 362 8.11 8.74 6.58
CA LEU A 362 9.25 9.53 7.06
C LEU A 362 9.92 8.89 8.29
N GLU A 363 9.18 8.60 9.36
CA GLU A 363 9.77 8.00 10.56
C GLU A 363 10.19 6.54 10.32
N ALA A 364 9.29 5.73 9.74
CA ALA A 364 9.52 4.29 9.51
C ALA A 364 10.81 4.02 8.70
N MET A 365 11.09 4.87 7.71
CA MET A 365 12.25 4.74 6.84
C MET A 365 13.52 5.35 7.45
N SER A 366 13.40 6.22 8.46
CA SER A 366 14.54 6.98 8.98
C SER A 366 15.21 6.37 10.20
N LEU A 367 14.44 5.71 11.07
CA LEU A 367 14.92 5.35 12.42
C LEU A 367 16.23 4.56 12.37
N LYS A 368 16.27 3.39 11.72
CA LYS A 368 17.50 2.59 11.61
C LYS A 368 18.64 3.29 10.86
N PRO A 369 18.48 3.78 9.62
CA PRO A 369 19.59 4.41 8.89
C PRO A 369 20.17 5.63 9.60
N LEU A 370 19.36 6.52 10.17
CA LEU A 370 19.87 7.72 10.81
C LEU A 370 20.47 7.41 12.19
N ILE A 371 19.87 6.53 12.99
CA ILE A 371 20.39 6.19 14.32
C ILE A 371 21.65 5.34 14.21
N GLU A 372 21.58 4.20 13.51
CA GLU A 372 22.64 3.19 13.54
C GLU A 372 23.83 3.55 12.64
N LYS A 373 23.63 4.32 11.57
CA LYS A 373 24.71 4.65 10.61
C LYS A 373 25.16 6.09 10.63
N LEU A 374 24.30 7.01 11.04
CA LEU A 374 24.61 8.45 11.10
C LEU A 374 24.74 8.98 12.53
N GLY A 375 24.42 8.18 13.55
CA GLY A 375 24.62 8.51 14.96
C GLY A 375 23.64 9.56 15.50
N PHE A 376 22.49 9.72 14.87
CA PHE A 376 21.44 10.61 15.37
C PHE A 376 20.73 9.97 16.56
N GLU A 377 20.29 10.81 17.50
CA GLU A 377 19.37 10.38 18.55
C GLU A 377 17.96 10.21 17.99
N ALA A 378 17.18 9.28 18.55
CA ALA A 378 15.84 8.97 18.05
C ALA A 378 14.91 10.20 18.03
N GLU A 379 15.08 11.13 18.98
CA GLU A 379 14.29 12.36 19.02
C GLU A 379 14.65 13.33 17.90
N GLU A 380 15.94 13.49 17.57
CA GLU A 380 16.39 14.33 16.46
C GLU A 380 15.83 13.83 15.12
N VAL A 381 15.75 12.50 14.96
CA VAL A 381 15.12 11.88 13.78
C VAL A 381 13.64 12.24 13.70
N ARG A 382 12.89 12.12 14.81
CA ARG A 382 11.46 12.45 14.84
C ARG A 382 11.21 13.94 14.60
N GLU A 383 12.01 14.82 15.19
CA GLU A 383 11.94 16.26 14.96
C GLU A 383 12.16 16.62 13.48
N LEU A 384 13.14 15.99 12.82
CA LEU A 384 13.35 16.16 11.38
C LEU A 384 12.15 15.66 10.57
N CYS A 385 11.61 14.48 10.89
CA CYS A 385 10.45 13.91 10.22
C CYS A 385 9.22 14.82 10.36
N GLU A 386 8.94 15.36 11.55
CA GLU A 386 7.82 16.28 11.77
C GLU A 386 8.00 17.62 11.04
N ARG A 387 9.23 18.14 10.93
CA ARG A 387 9.50 19.32 10.08
C ARG A 387 9.26 19.01 8.59
N ALA A 388 9.76 17.89 8.09
CA ALA A 388 9.56 17.46 6.71
C ALA A 388 8.07 17.26 6.39
N LYS A 389 7.31 16.62 7.29
CA LYS A 389 5.86 16.41 7.18
C LYS A 389 5.07 17.73 7.14
N ARG A 390 5.44 18.71 7.96
CA ARG A 390 4.83 20.04 7.90
C ARG A 390 5.13 20.74 6.58
N GLU A 391 6.37 20.61 6.08
CA GLU A 391 6.80 21.21 4.83
C GLU A 391 6.07 20.63 3.61
N THR A 392 5.89 19.31 3.53
CA THR A 392 5.21 18.65 2.40
C THR A 392 3.72 18.97 2.31
N CYS A 393 3.13 19.52 3.38
CA CYS A 393 1.74 20.00 3.41
C CYS A 393 1.58 21.45 2.95
N VAL A 394 2.66 22.18 2.62
CA VAL A 394 2.58 23.56 2.17
C VAL A 394 2.31 23.62 0.67
N LEU A 395 1.10 24.09 0.29
CA LEU A 395 0.62 24.09 -1.11
C LEU A 395 1.49 24.87 -2.10
N ARG A 396 2.19 25.92 -1.65
CA ARG A 396 3.10 26.70 -2.52
C ARG A 396 4.36 25.92 -2.89
N TYR A 397 4.74 24.92 -2.10
CA TYR A 397 5.92 24.13 -2.43
C TYR A 397 5.49 23.08 -3.45
N HIS A 398 5.77 23.35 -4.72
CA HIS A 398 5.44 22.46 -5.84
C HIS A 398 6.39 21.25 -5.95
N THR A 399 6.86 20.77 -4.79
CA THR A 399 7.81 19.68 -4.67
C THR A 399 7.19 18.36 -5.12
N TYR A 400 7.97 17.51 -5.77
CA TYR A 400 7.58 16.16 -6.17
C TYR A 400 8.73 15.17 -6.02
N CYS A 401 8.36 13.90 -5.94
CA CYS A 401 9.24 12.76 -6.16
C CYS A 401 8.88 12.11 -7.50
N ASN A 402 9.80 11.34 -8.08
CA ASN A 402 9.50 10.58 -9.29
C ASN A 402 9.13 9.13 -8.93
N ILE A 403 8.12 8.58 -9.58
CA ILE A 403 7.88 7.14 -9.61
C ILE A 403 8.44 6.63 -10.94
N HIS A 404 9.38 5.69 -10.85
CA HIS A 404 9.95 5.02 -12.01
C HIS A 404 9.27 3.66 -12.18
N VAL A 405 8.82 3.37 -13.40
CA VAL A 405 8.24 2.08 -13.77
C VAL A 405 9.06 1.53 -14.92
N TRP A 406 9.73 0.41 -14.69
CA TRP A 406 10.40 -0.35 -15.75
C TRP A 406 9.53 -1.54 -16.14
N THR A 407 9.43 -1.76 -17.44
CA THR A 407 8.86 -2.99 -18.01
C THR A 407 9.87 -3.59 -18.96
N ALA A 408 10.10 -4.88 -18.84
CA ALA A 408 11.09 -5.61 -19.63
C ALA A 408 10.56 -6.99 -20.01
N ARG A 409 11.02 -7.56 -21.11
CA ARG A 409 10.54 -8.86 -21.62
C ARG A 409 11.68 -9.85 -21.79
N LYS A 410 11.45 -11.10 -21.41
CA LYS A 410 12.35 -12.21 -21.76
C LYS A 410 12.14 -12.56 -23.25
N PRO A 411 13.18 -12.45 -24.10
CA PRO A 411 13.05 -12.81 -25.51
C PRO A 411 12.73 -14.31 -25.68
N GLY A 412 12.21 -14.68 -26.85
CA GLY A 412 12.04 -16.09 -27.20
C GLY A 412 13.40 -16.76 -27.46
N PRO A 413 13.43 -18.09 -27.57
CA PRO A 413 14.61 -18.78 -28.08
C PRO A 413 15.01 -18.18 -29.44
N GLN A 414 16.32 -17.98 -29.66
CA GLN A 414 16.82 -17.64 -31.00
C GLN A 414 16.50 -18.83 -31.92
N GLN A 415 15.71 -18.57 -32.98
CA GLN A 415 15.34 -19.58 -33.97
C GLN A 415 16.52 -19.98 -34.85
#